data_AF-A0A1I2EBK3-F1
#
_entry.id   AF-A0A1I2EBK3-F1
#
_cell.length_a   1.000
_cell.length_b   1.000
_cell.length_c   1.000
_cell.angle_alpha   90.00
_cell.angle_beta   90.00
_cell.angle_gamma   90.00
#
_symmetry.space_group_name_H-M   'P 1'
#
loop_
_entity.id
_entity.type
_entity.pdbx_description
1 polymer ?
#
loop_
_entity_poly.entity_id
_entity_poly.type
_entity_poly.pdbx_seq_one_letter_code
_entity_poly.pdbx_strand_id
1 'polypeptide(L)'
;MYKLELLQAINDWHSTGIGANKTQIAERIIEYSKDLPERFKAMSSNCYRQVSLTGTNSLILGANMKLPETYSSWTFDKSVVQNFNGGVPSIGYQGVIFEIHNNEPNFSIVINLYELYKEVSFLEACEAQKNEITSYKTGIGFFKNSEAEIILKVDNLTTSQIWAYGGYSAPREKLAEMYFGHVASQKELNHFDKLVKQTNTIIGGNWVKGTAKNRIVNLHISNAKRLTNRK
;
A
#
# COMPACT_ATOMS: atom_id res chain seq x y z
N MET A 1 -12.06 13.11 -26.41
CA MET A 1 -13.18 13.16 -25.44
C MET A 1 -13.24 11.83 -24.71
N TYR A 2 -13.36 11.82 -23.38
CA TYR A 2 -13.42 10.59 -22.60
C TYR A 2 -14.80 9.95 -22.69
N LYS A 3 -14.84 8.67 -23.06
CA LYS A 3 -16.09 7.92 -23.24
C LYS A 3 -16.67 7.48 -21.89
N LEU A 4 -18.00 7.40 -21.79
CA LEU A 4 -18.72 7.03 -20.56
C LEU A 4 -18.22 5.69 -19.99
N GLU A 5 -17.92 4.72 -20.85
CA GLU A 5 -17.52 3.38 -20.45
C GLU A 5 -16.18 3.37 -19.71
N LEU A 6 -15.24 4.23 -20.12
CA LEU A 6 -13.98 4.43 -19.42
C LEU A 6 -14.22 5.10 -18.07
N LEU A 7 -15.02 6.16 -18.02
CA LEU A 7 -15.33 6.88 -16.79
C LEU A 7 -16.02 5.96 -15.77
N GLN A 8 -16.97 5.14 -16.23
CA GLN A 8 -17.64 4.15 -15.40
C GLN A 8 -16.66 3.07 -14.92
N ALA A 9 -15.75 2.58 -15.77
CA ALA A 9 -14.76 1.57 -15.35
C ALA A 9 -13.79 2.10 -14.27
N ILE A 10 -13.33 3.35 -14.41
CA ILE A 10 -12.51 4.02 -13.38
C ILE A 10 -13.32 4.24 -12.10
N ASN A 11 -14.58 4.67 -12.23
CA ASN A 11 -15.47 4.82 -11.08
C ASN A 11 -15.72 3.49 -10.35
N ASP A 12 -15.93 2.40 -11.10
CA ASP A 12 -16.11 1.05 -10.55
C ASP A 12 -14.88 0.63 -9.75
N TRP A 13 -13.68 0.92 -10.27
CA TRP A 13 -12.41 0.65 -9.57
C TRP A 13 -12.35 1.34 -8.20
N HIS A 14 -12.64 2.64 -8.17
CA HIS A 14 -12.65 3.42 -6.95
C HIS A 14 -13.72 2.97 -5.95
N SER A 15 -14.92 2.65 -6.44
CA SER A 15 -16.09 2.39 -5.59
C SER A 15 -16.15 0.97 -5.02
N THR A 16 -15.64 -0.03 -5.75
CA THR A 16 -15.70 -1.43 -5.29
C THR A 16 -14.61 -1.82 -4.32
N GLY A 17 -13.54 -1.02 -4.22
CA GLY A 17 -12.33 -1.42 -3.50
C GLY A 17 -11.71 -2.70 -4.08
N ILE A 18 -10.85 -3.38 -3.32
CA ILE A 18 -10.22 -4.66 -3.72
C ILE A 18 -11.27 -5.80 -3.62
N GLY A 19 -12.31 -5.75 -4.44
CA GLY A 19 -13.40 -6.75 -4.48
C GLY A 19 -13.17 -7.86 -5.51
N ALA A 20 -14.07 -8.86 -5.52
CA ALA A 20 -13.98 -10.05 -6.39
C ALA A 20 -13.94 -9.73 -7.91
N ASN A 21 -14.46 -8.56 -8.32
CA ASN A 21 -14.58 -8.18 -9.73
C ASN A 21 -13.40 -7.33 -10.24
N LYS A 22 -12.39 -7.09 -9.40
CA LYS A 22 -11.17 -6.31 -9.69
C LYS A 22 -10.55 -6.62 -11.06
N THR A 23 -10.40 -7.90 -11.41
CA THR A 23 -9.84 -8.32 -12.70
C THR A 23 -10.69 -7.84 -13.88
N GLN A 24 -12.00 -8.06 -13.82
CA GLN A 24 -12.93 -7.63 -14.86
C GLN A 24 -12.93 -6.11 -15.03
N ILE A 25 -12.86 -5.36 -13.94
CA ILE A 25 -12.80 -3.89 -13.97
C ILE A 25 -11.48 -3.43 -14.59
N ALA A 26 -10.34 -4.00 -14.19
CA ALA A 26 -9.05 -3.68 -14.79
C ALA A 26 -9.03 -3.92 -16.30
N GLU A 27 -9.57 -5.05 -16.76
CA GLU A 27 -9.65 -5.38 -18.18
C GLU A 27 -10.54 -4.41 -18.97
N ARG A 28 -11.68 -3.98 -18.38
CA ARG A 28 -12.50 -2.90 -18.95
C ARG A 28 -11.73 -1.58 -19.06
N ILE A 29 -10.96 -1.22 -18.02
CA ILE A 29 -10.12 -0.02 -18.07
C ILE A 29 -9.13 -0.16 -19.24
N ILE A 30 -8.42 -1.28 -19.37
CA ILE A 30 -7.47 -1.52 -20.46
C ILE A 30 -8.16 -1.31 -21.83
N GLU A 31 -9.29 -1.97 -22.06
CA GLU A 31 -10.02 -1.88 -23.33
C GLU A 31 -10.44 -0.45 -23.66
N TYR A 32 -11.08 0.25 -22.72
CA TYR A 32 -11.61 1.59 -22.97
C TYR A 32 -10.55 2.70 -22.94
N SER A 33 -9.32 2.37 -22.56
CA SER A 33 -8.21 3.33 -22.51
C SER A 33 -7.11 3.07 -23.55
N LYS A 34 -7.34 2.17 -24.51
CA LYS A 34 -6.36 1.83 -25.56
C LYS A 34 -5.95 3.02 -26.43
N ASP A 35 -6.85 3.99 -26.62
CA ASP A 35 -6.62 5.17 -27.45
C ASP A 35 -6.11 6.37 -26.62
N LEU A 36 -5.87 6.19 -25.32
CA LEU A 36 -5.34 7.25 -24.48
C LEU A 36 -3.84 7.47 -24.74
N PRO A 37 -3.35 8.72 -24.61
CA PRO A 37 -1.93 9.02 -24.70
C PRO A 37 -1.05 8.16 -23.79
N GLU A 38 0.13 7.77 -24.28
CA GLU A 38 1.11 6.92 -23.58
C GLU A 38 1.51 7.43 -22.18
N ARG A 39 1.42 8.74 -21.92
CA ARG A 39 1.68 9.29 -20.58
C ARG A 39 0.77 8.70 -19.50
N PHE A 40 -0.45 8.27 -19.85
CA PHE A 40 -1.39 7.60 -18.94
C PHE A 40 -1.10 6.10 -18.81
N LYS A 41 -0.14 5.58 -19.58
CA LYS A 41 0.39 4.22 -19.55
C LYS A 41 1.84 4.17 -19.08
N ALA A 42 2.35 5.28 -18.56
CA ALA A 42 3.72 5.44 -18.09
C ALA A 42 3.77 5.71 -16.58
N MET A 43 4.88 5.30 -15.96
CA MET A 43 5.16 5.53 -14.55
C MET A 43 6.32 6.51 -14.41
N SER A 44 6.06 7.67 -13.82
CA SER A 44 7.03 8.78 -13.74
C SER A 44 8.02 8.66 -12.57
N SER A 45 7.69 7.86 -11.56
CA SER A 45 8.50 7.67 -10.35
C SER A 45 8.17 6.34 -9.66
N ASN A 46 8.89 6.00 -8.59
CA ASN A 46 8.58 4.80 -7.81
C ASN A 46 7.18 4.88 -7.20
N CYS A 47 6.49 3.75 -7.12
CA CYS A 47 5.19 3.66 -6.48
C CYS A 47 5.22 2.66 -5.31
N TYR A 48 4.25 2.81 -4.42
CA TYR A 48 4.19 2.11 -3.15
C TYR A 48 2.82 1.48 -2.92
N ARG A 49 2.81 0.33 -2.26
CA ARG A 49 1.59 -0.36 -1.84
C ARG A 49 1.75 -0.99 -0.48
N GLN A 50 0.78 -0.72 0.40
CA GLN A 50 0.65 -1.38 1.68
C GLN A 50 -0.13 -2.69 1.51
N VAL A 51 0.38 -3.76 2.11
CA VAL A 51 -0.28 -5.07 2.18
C VAL A 51 -0.30 -5.53 3.63
N SER A 52 -1.47 -5.98 4.08
CA SER A 52 -1.65 -6.64 5.38
C SER A 52 -1.53 -8.16 5.19
N LEU A 53 -0.39 -8.73 5.54
CA LEU A 53 -0.17 -10.17 5.41
C LEU A 53 -0.78 -10.93 6.58
N THR A 54 -1.51 -12.00 6.28
CA THR A 54 -1.91 -13.02 7.25
C THR A 54 -0.74 -13.99 7.52
N GLY A 55 -0.85 -14.84 8.54
CA GLY A 55 0.17 -15.84 8.86
C GLY A 55 0.57 -16.71 7.65
N THR A 56 -0.40 -17.14 6.83
CA THR A 56 -0.15 -17.92 5.61
C THR A 56 0.60 -17.12 4.54
N ASN A 57 0.14 -15.90 4.22
CA ASN A 57 0.79 -15.06 3.19
C ASN A 57 2.20 -14.63 3.61
N SER A 58 2.37 -14.38 4.90
CA SER A 58 3.67 -14.11 5.52
C SER A 58 4.61 -15.31 5.38
N LEU A 59 4.11 -16.53 5.56
CA LEU A 59 4.89 -17.76 5.36
C LEU A 59 5.24 -17.97 3.88
N ILE A 60 4.28 -17.77 2.96
CA ILE A 60 4.50 -17.87 1.51
C ILE A 60 5.59 -16.91 1.06
N LEU A 61 5.49 -15.62 1.46
CA LEU A 61 6.49 -14.62 1.12
C LEU A 61 7.87 -14.99 1.68
N GLY A 62 7.95 -15.53 2.89
CA GLY A 62 9.22 -16.00 3.46
C GLY A 62 9.80 -17.23 2.77
N ALA A 63 8.96 -18.22 2.45
CA ALA A 63 9.37 -19.51 1.88
C ALA A 63 9.77 -19.36 0.41
N ASN A 64 8.95 -18.66 -0.37
CA ASN A 64 9.12 -18.53 -1.81
C ASN A 64 9.85 -17.24 -2.21
N MET A 65 10.11 -16.35 -1.24
CA MET A 65 10.63 -14.99 -1.46
C MET A 65 9.75 -14.15 -2.41
N LYS A 66 8.49 -14.59 -2.60
CA LYS A 66 7.52 -14.05 -3.54
C LYS A 66 6.12 -14.18 -2.97
N LEU A 67 5.29 -13.17 -3.18
CA LEU A 67 3.86 -13.13 -2.88
C LEU A 67 3.10 -12.94 -4.20
N PRO A 68 2.21 -13.87 -4.59
CA PRO A 68 1.36 -13.67 -5.77
C PRO A 68 0.51 -12.41 -5.64
N GLU A 69 0.42 -11.64 -6.72
CA GLU A 69 -0.41 -10.44 -6.83
C GLU A 69 -1.12 -10.44 -8.19
N THR A 70 -2.04 -9.49 -8.40
CA THR A 70 -2.74 -9.30 -9.68
C THR A 70 -2.80 -7.80 -10.03
N TYR A 71 -4.00 -7.23 -10.18
CA TYR A 71 -4.19 -5.85 -10.59
C TYR A 71 -4.28 -4.88 -9.40
N SER A 72 -3.23 -4.32 -8.86
CA SER A 72 -3.35 -3.53 -7.62
C SER A 72 -3.34 -2.02 -7.83
N SER A 73 -3.99 -1.28 -6.92
CA SER A 73 -3.72 0.17 -6.75
C SER A 73 -2.41 0.38 -6.00
N TRP A 74 -1.61 1.30 -6.53
CA TRP A 74 -0.36 1.79 -5.97
C TRP A 74 -0.41 3.30 -5.89
N THR A 75 0.39 3.92 -5.04
CA THR A 75 0.46 5.38 -4.95
C THR A 75 1.89 5.88 -5.09
N PHE A 76 2.05 7.08 -5.65
CA PHE A 76 3.34 7.79 -5.66
C PHE A 76 3.66 8.43 -4.30
N ASP A 77 2.68 8.53 -3.38
CA ASP A 77 2.83 9.23 -2.11
C ASP A 77 3.10 8.26 -0.93
N LYS A 78 4.30 8.39 -0.35
CA LYS A 78 4.71 7.62 0.84
C LYS A 78 3.83 7.87 2.05
N SER A 79 3.31 9.08 2.21
CA SER A 79 2.43 9.43 3.33
C SER A 79 1.07 8.75 3.17
N VAL A 80 0.52 8.67 1.95
CA VAL A 80 -0.73 7.98 1.66
C VAL A 80 -0.59 6.49 1.99
N VAL A 81 0.45 5.83 1.48
CA VAL A 81 0.64 4.39 1.72
C VAL A 81 0.93 4.07 3.19
N GLN A 82 1.60 4.96 3.95
CA GLN A 82 1.92 4.70 5.36
C GLN A 82 0.73 4.92 6.30
N ASN A 83 -0.28 5.69 5.88
CA ASN A 83 -1.48 5.99 6.66
C ASN A 83 -2.71 5.23 6.15
N PHE A 84 -2.57 4.43 5.09
CA PHE A 84 -3.64 3.65 4.51
C PHE A 84 -4.33 2.77 5.57
N ASN A 85 -5.67 2.82 5.63
CA ASN A 85 -6.47 2.13 6.65
C ASN A 85 -6.02 2.38 8.11
N GLY A 86 -5.57 3.60 8.42
CA GLY A 86 -5.10 3.96 9.77
C GLY A 86 -3.63 3.61 10.05
N GLY A 87 -2.89 3.17 9.03
CA GLY A 87 -1.46 2.94 9.07
C GLY A 87 -1.10 1.48 9.35
N VAL A 88 -0.33 1.23 10.41
CA VAL A 88 0.13 -0.14 10.71
C VAL A 88 -1.08 -1.04 11.01
N PRO A 89 -1.24 -2.19 10.33
CA PRO A 89 -2.38 -3.10 10.54
C PRO A 89 -2.50 -3.56 12.00
N SER A 90 -3.67 -3.98 12.45
CA SER A 90 -3.87 -4.49 13.81
C SER A 90 -3.10 -5.78 14.10
N ILE A 91 -3.01 -6.15 15.38
CA ILE A 91 -2.46 -7.44 15.83
C ILE A 91 -3.10 -8.60 15.04
N GLY A 92 -2.29 -9.58 14.66
CA GLY A 92 -2.71 -10.71 13.82
C GLY A 92 -2.37 -10.53 12.33
N TYR A 93 -2.04 -9.30 11.92
CA TYR A 93 -1.56 -9.00 10.57
C TYR A 93 -0.14 -8.44 10.60
N GLN A 94 0.63 -8.77 9.58
CA GLN A 94 1.95 -8.20 9.34
C GLN A 94 1.84 -7.15 8.22
N GLY A 95 1.94 -5.88 8.58
CA GLY A 95 2.00 -4.79 7.60
C GLY A 95 3.31 -4.82 6.84
N VAL A 96 3.24 -4.75 5.50
CA VAL A 96 4.40 -4.63 4.62
C VAL A 96 4.09 -3.56 3.58
N ILE A 97 5.04 -2.66 3.34
CA ILE A 97 4.96 -1.72 2.21
C ILE A 97 5.98 -2.18 1.17
N PHE A 98 5.48 -2.44 -0.02
CA PHE A 98 6.28 -2.72 -1.20
C PHE A 98 6.55 -1.44 -1.97
N GLU A 99 7.68 -1.40 -2.64
CA GLU A 99 8.10 -0.37 -3.59
C GLU A 99 8.40 -1.04 -4.93
N ILE A 100 7.88 -0.48 -6.02
CA ILE A 100 8.26 -0.85 -7.37
C ILE A 100 9.00 0.33 -7.99
N HIS A 101 10.21 0.07 -8.50
CA HIS A 101 10.99 1.09 -9.21
C HIS A 101 10.48 1.22 -10.64
N ASN A 102 10.51 2.44 -11.18
CA ASN A 102 10.01 2.75 -12.54
C ASN A 102 10.81 2.15 -13.69
N ASN A 103 11.95 1.55 -13.40
CA ASN A 103 12.80 0.86 -14.34
C ASN A 103 12.71 -0.68 -14.23
N GLU A 104 11.86 -1.22 -13.35
CA GLU A 104 11.68 -2.67 -13.25
C GLU A 104 10.82 -3.20 -14.41
N PRO A 105 11.15 -4.37 -14.98
CA PRO A 105 10.43 -4.91 -16.12
C PRO A 105 9.20 -5.76 -15.75
N ASN A 106 8.93 -5.96 -14.45
CA ASN A 106 8.08 -7.05 -13.96
C ASN A 106 6.61 -6.64 -13.69
N PHE A 107 6.14 -5.57 -14.33
CA PHE A 107 4.77 -5.10 -14.19
C PHE A 107 4.29 -4.48 -15.50
N SER A 108 2.96 -4.38 -15.65
CA SER A 108 2.37 -3.55 -16.69
C SER A 108 1.44 -2.50 -16.10
N ILE A 109 1.45 -1.32 -16.71
CA ILE A 109 0.62 -0.20 -16.27
C ILE A 109 -0.75 -0.34 -16.90
N VAL A 110 -1.78 -0.48 -16.07
CA VAL A 110 -3.16 -0.47 -16.53
C VAL A 110 -3.56 0.96 -16.85
N ILE A 111 -3.41 1.87 -15.90
CA ILE A 111 -3.63 3.30 -16.09
C ILE A 111 -2.98 4.10 -14.96
N ASN A 112 -2.39 5.25 -15.29
CA ASN A 112 -1.88 6.22 -14.34
C ASN A 112 -2.97 7.26 -14.03
N LEU A 113 -3.71 7.03 -12.94
CA LEU A 113 -4.80 7.92 -12.52
C LEU A 113 -4.26 9.26 -12.03
N TYR A 114 -3.11 9.27 -11.37
CA TYR A 114 -2.45 10.51 -10.94
C TYR A 114 -2.22 11.50 -12.08
N GLU A 115 -1.78 11.04 -13.25
CA GLU A 115 -1.65 11.91 -14.42
C GLU A 115 -3.01 12.23 -15.06
N LEU A 116 -3.93 11.27 -15.09
CA LEU A 116 -5.26 11.45 -15.69
C LEU A 116 -6.09 12.53 -14.97
N TYR A 117 -6.08 12.54 -13.64
CA TYR A 117 -6.83 13.50 -12.82
C TYR A 117 -6.25 14.92 -12.81
N LYS A 118 -5.06 15.13 -13.40
CA LYS A 118 -4.52 16.47 -13.66
C LYS A 118 -5.09 17.10 -14.93
N GLU A 119 -5.70 16.32 -15.80
CA GLU A 119 -6.23 16.81 -17.06
C GLU A 119 -7.58 17.49 -16.86
N VAL A 120 -7.65 18.78 -17.17
CA VAL A 120 -8.89 19.55 -17.14
C VAL A 120 -9.98 18.88 -17.99
N SER A 121 -9.63 18.42 -19.19
CA SER A 121 -10.56 17.74 -20.10
C SER A 121 -11.13 16.43 -19.54
N PHE A 122 -10.40 15.73 -18.65
CA PHE A 122 -10.89 14.54 -17.98
C PHE A 122 -11.89 14.91 -16.89
N LEU A 123 -11.56 15.91 -16.06
CA LEU A 123 -12.43 16.39 -15.00
C LEU A 123 -13.75 16.95 -15.57
N GLU A 124 -13.67 17.71 -16.66
CA GLU A 124 -14.85 18.22 -17.38
C GLU A 124 -15.72 17.09 -17.92
N ALA A 125 -15.13 16.03 -18.48
CA ALA A 125 -15.88 14.88 -18.96
C ALA A 125 -16.57 14.11 -17.83
N CYS A 126 -15.92 13.98 -16.67
CA CYS A 126 -16.51 13.38 -15.46
C CYS A 126 -17.72 14.19 -14.98
N GLU A 127 -17.62 15.51 -14.94
CA GLU A 127 -18.70 16.39 -14.49
C GLU A 127 -19.87 16.41 -15.48
N ALA A 128 -19.59 16.47 -16.78
CA ALA A 128 -20.61 16.46 -17.82
C ALA A 128 -21.45 15.17 -17.81
N GLN A 129 -20.83 14.04 -17.48
CA GLN A 129 -21.47 12.71 -17.48
C GLN A 129 -21.86 12.21 -16.08
N LYS A 130 -21.77 13.04 -15.04
CA LYS A 130 -21.94 12.62 -13.64
C LYS A 130 -23.28 11.94 -13.31
N ASN A 131 -24.34 12.28 -14.05
CA ASN A 131 -25.67 11.71 -13.84
C ASN A 131 -25.83 10.33 -14.50
N GLU A 132 -24.95 9.97 -15.42
CA GLU A 132 -24.91 8.68 -16.11
C GLU A 132 -23.96 7.70 -15.43
N ILE A 133 -23.01 8.21 -14.62
CA ILE A 133 -22.06 7.41 -13.85
C ILE A 133 -22.72 6.89 -12.57
N THR A 134 -22.86 5.58 -12.48
CA THR A 134 -23.38 4.91 -11.28
C THR A 134 -22.43 5.12 -10.11
N SER A 135 -22.96 5.44 -8.92
CA SER A 135 -22.13 5.64 -7.70
C SER A 135 -21.06 6.74 -7.80
N TYR A 136 -21.26 7.74 -8.67
CA TYR A 136 -20.32 8.85 -8.91
C TYR A 136 -19.75 9.47 -7.62
N LYS A 137 -20.60 9.78 -6.64
CA LYS A 137 -20.20 10.45 -5.38
C LYS A 137 -19.26 9.62 -4.50
N THR A 138 -19.30 8.29 -4.62
CA THR A 138 -18.46 7.37 -3.84
C THR A 138 -17.34 6.76 -4.68
N GLY A 139 -17.28 7.06 -5.98
CA GLY A 139 -16.22 6.66 -6.89
C GLY A 139 -15.48 7.87 -7.44
N ILE A 140 -15.49 8.05 -8.76
CA ILE A 140 -14.68 9.06 -9.49
C ILE A 140 -14.91 10.51 -9.01
N GLY A 141 -16.13 10.82 -8.55
CA GLY A 141 -16.49 12.15 -8.04
C GLY A 141 -15.94 12.47 -6.64
N PHE A 142 -15.47 11.46 -5.89
CA PHE A 142 -14.89 11.64 -4.57
C PHE A 142 -13.47 12.23 -4.65
N PHE A 143 -12.63 11.70 -5.54
CA PHE A 143 -11.19 11.96 -5.55
C PHE A 143 -10.79 13.30 -6.15
N LYS A 144 -11.57 13.81 -7.12
CA LYS A 144 -11.29 15.09 -7.81
C LYS A 144 -9.81 15.19 -8.20
N ASN A 145 -9.14 16.32 -8.01
CA ASN A 145 -7.73 16.51 -8.35
C ASN A 145 -6.73 16.00 -7.28
N SER A 146 -7.18 15.19 -6.31
CA SER A 146 -6.31 14.64 -5.25
C SER A 146 -5.95 13.17 -5.45
N GLU A 147 -6.41 12.55 -6.54
CA GLU A 147 -6.05 11.17 -6.84
C GLU A 147 -4.54 11.05 -7.08
N ALA A 148 -3.90 10.11 -6.39
CA ALA A 148 -2.47 9.83 -6.46
C ALA A 148 -2.17 8.38 -6.85
N GLU A 149 -3.19 7.64 -7.28
CA GLU A 149 -3.09 6.23 -7.62
C GLU A 149 -2.58 5.96 -9.04
N ILE A 150 -1.94 4.81 -9.19
CA ILE A 150 -1.65 4.13 -10.45
C ILE A 150 -2.09 2.67 -10.31
N ILE A 151 -2.75 2.15 -11.34
CA ILE A 151 -3.19 0.76 -11.38
C ILE A 151 -2.13 -0.04 -12.14
N LEU A 152 -1.60 -1.07 -11.49
CA LEU A 152 -0.59 -1.96 -12.06
C LEU A 152 -1.09 -3.39 -12.10
N LYS A 153 -0.70 -4.14 -13.14
CA LYS A 153 -0.70 -5.59 -13.11
C LYS A 153 0.69 -6.06 -12.67
N VAL A 154 0.75 -6.77 -11.55
CA VAL A 154 1.98 -7.30 -10.97
C VAL A 154 1.75 -8.77 -10.68
N ASP A 155 2.56 -9.67 -11.26
CA ASP A 155 2.36 -11.11 -11.04
C ASP A 155 2.84 -11.54 -9.65
N ASN A 156 3.97 -10.98 -9.19
CA ASN A 156 4.59 -11.33 -7.92
C ASN A 156 5.29 -10.13 -7.29
N LEU A 157 5.13 -10.01 -5.97
CA LEU A 157 5.90 -9.11 -5.12
C LEU A 157 7.01 -9.86 -4.41
N THR A 158 8.24 -9.37 -4.48
CA THR A 158 9.42 -10.05 -3.93
C THR A 158 9.87 -9.43 -2.61
N THR A 159 10.69 -10.17 -1.86
CA THR A 159 11.29 -9.63 -0.62
C THR A 159 12.28 -8.48 -0.86
N SER A 160 12.86 -8.37 -2.06
CA SER A 160 13.73 -7.24 -2.43
C SER A 160 12.96 -5.95 -2.64
N GLN A 161 11.69 -6.04 -3.05
CA GLN A 161 10.78 -4.90 -3.22
C GLN A 161 10.21 -4.40 -1.89
N ILE A 162 10.55 -5.00 -0.74
CA ILE A 162 10.05 -4.53 0.54
C ILE A 162 10.77 -3.25 0.96
N TRP A 163 10.00 -2.17 1.03
CA TRP A 163 10.45 -0.87 1.49
C TRP A 163 10.35 -0.71 3.00
N ALA A 164 9.23 -1.14 3.60
CA ALA A 164 9.01 -1.03 5.04
C ALA A 164 8.24 -2.22 5.63
N TYR A 165 8.48 -2.47 6.92
CA TYR A 165 7.71 -3.42 7.73
C TYR A 165 6.99 -2.68 8.85
N GLY A 166 5.71 -2.97 9.03
CA GLY A 166 4.89 -2.42 10.10
C GLY A 166 4.98 -3.30 11.34
N GLY A 167 5.08 -2.72 12.52
CA GLY A 167 5.05 -3.48 13.78
C GLY A 167 4.64 -2.60 14.94
N TYR A 168 4.37 -3.22 16.08
CA TYR A 168 4.08 -2.51 17.32
C TYR A 168 5.27 -2.63 18.26
N SER A 169 5.63 -1.52 18.90
CA SER A 169 6.45 -1.60 20.11
C SER A 169 5.70 -2.36 21.21
N ALA A 170 6.44 -2.81 22.22
CA ALA A 170 5.82 -3.24 23.47
C ALA A 170 5.01 -2.06 24.10
N PRO A 171 4.06 -2.36 25.01
CA PRO A 171 3.36 -1.33 25.77
C PRO A 171 4.34 -0.43 26.53
N ARG A 172 3.92 0.81 26.80
CA ARG A 172 4.71 1.84 27.48
C ARG A 172 5.36 1.32 28.77
N GLU A 173 4.58 0.64 29.60
CA GLU A 173 5.02 0.11 30.89
C GLU A 173 6.13 -0.93 30.70
N LYS A 174 6.00 -1.79 29.68
CA LYS A 174 7.01 -2.81 29.40
C LYS A 174 8.29 -2.20 28.83
N LEU A 175 8.17 -1.18 27.98
CA LEU A 175 9.33 -0.45 27.49
C LEU A 175 10.08 0.28 28.61
N ALA A 176 9.34 0.90 29.54
CA ALA A 176 9.92 1.52 30.72
C ALA A 176 10.60 0.48 31.63
N GLU A 177 9.97 -0.68 31.84
CA GLU A 177 10.57 -1.79 32.58
C GLU A 177 11.90 -2.25 31.96
N MET A 178 11.95 -2.38 30.64
CA MET A 178 13.18 -2.73 29.92
C MET A 178 14.27 -1.65 30.04
N TYR A 179 13.87 -0.37 30.09
CA TYR A 179 14.79 0.75 30.20
C TYR A 179 15.40 0.88 31.60
N PHE A 180 14.57 0.77 32.65
CA PHE A 180 15.02 0.92 34.04
C PHE A 180 15.55 -0.39 34.66
N GLY A 181 15.19 -1.55 34.10
CA GLY A 181 15.57 -2.87 34.61
C GLY A 181 14.65 -3.40 35.73
N HIS A 182 13.55 -2.69 36.04
CA HIS A 182 12.54 -3.06 37.03
C HIS A 182 11.19 -2.44 36.68
N VAL A 183 10.12 -2.90 37.34
CA VAL A 183 8.77 -2.34 37.14
C VAL A 183 8.76 -0.86 37.54
N ALA A 184 8.57 0.02 36.56
CA ALA A 184 8.70 1.45 36.74
C ALA A 184 7.61 2.05 37.63
N SER A 185 8.01 2.94 38.54
CA SER A 185 7.10 3.78 39.33
C SER A 185 6.43 4.86 38.45
N GLN A 186 5.35 5.49 38.95
CA GLN A 186 4.68 6.56 38.21
C GLN A 186 5.62 7.75 37.88
N LYS A 187 6.58 8.06 38.76
CA LYS A 187 7.57 9.12 38.54
C LYS A 187 8.53 8.76 37.40
N GLU A 188 8.99 7.51 37.37
CA GLU A 188 9.86 6.98 36.31
C GLU A 188 9.12 6.89 34.97
N LEU A 189 7.85 6.47 34.98
CA LEU A 189 7.00 6.47 33.80
C LEU A 189 6.82 7.88 33.21
N ASN A 190 6.56 8.89 34.06
CA ASN A 190 6.50 10.29 33.61
C ASN A 190 7.86 10.81 33.09
N HIS A 191 8.97 10.31 33.64
CA HIS A 191 10.31 10.62 33.13
C HIS A 191 10.57 9.95 31.78
N PHE A 192 10.20 8.68 31.63
CA PHE A 192 10.30 7.92 30.40
C PHE A 192 9.50 8.59 29.26
N ASP A 193 8.29 9.06 29.52
CA ASP A 193 7.49 9.80 28.54
C ASP A 193 8.19 11.08 28.04
N LYS A 194 8.91 11.78 28.93
CA LYS A 194 9.70 12.96 28.54
C LYS A 194 10.87 12.56 27.64
N LEU A 195 11.57 11.47 27.97
CA LEU A 195 12.67 10.97 27.14
C LEU A 195 12.17 10.57 25.74
N VAL A 196 11.07 9.81 25.67
CA VAL A 196 10.45 9.38 24.40
C VAL A 196 10.09 10.58 23.53
N LYS A 197 9.54 11.64 24.12
CA LYS A 197 9.24 12.90 23.41
C LYS A 197 10.51 13.61 22.95
N GLN A 198 11.53 13.71 23.80
CA GLN A 198 12.81 14.36 23.47
C GLN A 198 13.55 13.66 22.33
N THR A 199 13.45 12.33 22.23
CA THR A 199 14.07 11.54 21.16
C THR A 199 13.16 11.38 19.94
N ASN A 200 12.00 12.04 19.92
CA ASN A 200 10.96 11.89 18.89
C ASN A 200 10.65 10.42 18.55
N THR A 201 10.65 9.56 19.57
CA THR A 201 10.45 8.13 19.42
C THR A 201 8.96 7.81 19.43
N ILE A 202 8.51 6.99 18.48
CA ILE A 202 7.11 6.58 18.38
C ILE A 202 6.93 5.27 19.17
N ILE A 203 6.02 5.31 20.16
CA ILE A 203 5.51 4.12 20.84
C ILE A 203 4.19 3.72 20.16
N GLY A 204 4.02 2.42 19.93
CA GLY A 204 2.86 1.86 19.22
C GLY A 204 3.23 1.39 17.82
N GLY A 205 2.28 1.51 16.88
CA GLY A 205 2.45 1.11 15.49
C GLY A 205 3.47 1.98 14.78
N ASN A 206 4.53 1.38 14.23
CA ASN A 206 5.54 2.08 13.46
C ASN A 206 6.00 1.28 12.23
N TRP A 207 6.42 2.00 11.19
CA TRP A 207 7.02 1.47 9.97
C TRP A 207 8.55 1.50 10.05
N VAL A 208 9.18 0.34 10.19
CA VAL A 208 10.64 0.23 10.18
C VAL A 208 11.19 0.08 8.76
N LYS A 209 12.35 0.68 8.52
CA LYS A 209 13.01 0.81 7.21
C LYS A 209 14.50 0.41 7.31
N GLY A 210 15.20 0.36 6.18
CA GLY A 210 16.65 0.18 6.14
C GLY A 210 17.14 -1.11 6.83
N THR A 211 18.14 -0.97 7.72
CA THR A 211 18.78 -2.11 8.40
C THR A 211 17.82 -2.87 9.30
N ALA A 212 16.93 -2.18 10.02
CA ALA A 212 15.91 -2.81 10.87
C ALA A 212 14.95 -3.66 10.04
N LYS A 213 14.47 -3.12 8.91
CA LYS A 213 13.66 -3.86 7.94
C LYS A 213 14.40 -5.10 7.40
N ASN A 214 15.67 -4.96 7.00
CA ASN A 214 16.46 -6.09 6.48
C ASN A 214 16.58 -7.24 7.49
N ARG A 215 16.74 -6.93 8.78
CA ARG A 215 16.75 -7.96 9.84
C ARG A 215 15.44 -8.73 9.91
N ILE A 216 14.30 -8.04 9.82
CA ILE A 216 12.98 -8.68 9.83
C ILE A 216 12.78 -9.56 8.60
N VAL A 217 13.13 -9.08 7.41
CA VAL A 217 13.08 -9.87 6.17
C VAL A 217 13.86 -11.17 6.32
N ASN A 218 15.10 -11.09 6.79
CA ASN A 218 15.96 -12.25 6.97
C ASN A 218 15.41 -13.23 8.02
N LEU A 219 14.85 -12.71 9.12
CA LEU A 219 14.18 -13.52 10.13
C LEU A 219 13.00 -14.28 9.52
N HIS A 220 12.14 -13.60 8.76
CA HIS A 220 11.00 -14.21 8.07
C HIS A 220 11.42 -15.34 7.13
N ILE A 221 12.41 -15.09 6.27
CA ILE A 221 12.96 -16.10 5.35
C ILE A 221 13.51 -17.30 6.12
N SER A 222 14.29 -17.06 7.18
CA SER A 222 14.90 -18.12 7.98
C SER A 222 13.84 -18.99 8.69
N ASN A 223 12.81 -18.36 9.25
CA ASN A 223 11.72 -19.06 9.94
C ASN A 223 10.90 -19.89 8.96
N ALA A 224 10.58 -19.34 7.78
CA ALA A 224 9.84 -20.05 6.75
C ALA A 224 10.60 -21.30 6.29
N LYS A 225 11.91 -21.18 5.99
CA LYS A 225 12.77 -22.32 5.63
C LYS A 225 12.80 -23.41 6.70
N ARG A 226 12.86 -23.03 7.98
CA ARG A 226 12.83 -24.00 9.10
C ARG A 226 11.51 -24.76 9.18
N LEU A 227 10.40 -24.11 8.87
CA LEU A 227 9.07 -24.72 8.90
C LEU A 227 8.83 -25.62 7.68
N THR A 228 9.37 -25.28 6.51
CA THR A 228 9.24 -26.09 5.29
C THR A 228 10.14 -27.32 5.30
N ASN A 229 11.35 -27.23 5.89
CA ASN A 229 12.31 -28.34 5.95
C ASN A 229 12.03 -29.37 7.07
N ARG A 230 10.95 -29.17 7.85
CA ARG A 230 10.51 -30.10 8.91
C ARG A 230 9.45 -31.11 8.43
N LYS A 231 9.14 -31.10 7.14
CA LYS A 231 8.31 -32.12 6.47
C LYS A 231 9.21 -33.05 5.68
#